data_AF-A0A2S4Z265-F1
#
_entry.id   AF-A0A2S4Z265-F1
#
_cell.length_a   1.000
_cell.length_b   1.000
_cell.length_c   1.000
_cell.angle_alpha   90.00
_cell.angle_beta   90.00
_cell.angle_gamma   90.00
#
_symmetry.space_group_name_H-M   'P 1'
#
loop_
_entity.id
_entity.type
_entity.pdbx_description
1 polymer ?
#
loop_
_entity_poly.entity_id
_entity_poly.type
_entity_poly.pdbx_seq_one_letter_code
_entity_poly.pdbx_strand_id
1 'polypeptide(L)'
;MFKQWRWRWRGRLRTISFSFFGQSASVEFSQSERERARSILLRLEDHRVLHAPYDLEEENGSWGSIEALRTYLNEQVEQCESEELREQVRAMRAAVRQWLTDMESARRLTERTFPEAPPSGRDPIRWARDRDRVQWAYGLQALGVLRGRVGVAIAEIGRKFDIPIDGDLAHVTPPDVDDAERGARLSPLYFDEA
;
A
#
# COMPACT_ATOMS: atom_id res chain seq x y z
N MET A 1 11.39 15.06 19.86
CA MET A 1 11.34 16.39 19.23
C MET A 1 10.76 16.21 17.82
N PHE A 2 9.43 16.23 17.68
CA PHE A 2 8.75 15.95 16.41
C PHE A 2 8.52 17.26 15.65
N LYS A 3 9.15 17.39 14.47
CA LYS A 3 9.01 18.58 13.61
C LYS A 3 7.63 18.55 12.94
N GLN A 4 6.82 19.58 13.20
CA GLN A 4 5.60 19.87 12.47
C GLN A 4 5.95 20.29 11.03
N TRP A 5 5.43 19.59 10.04
CA TRP A 5 5.47 20.03 8.65
C TRP A 5 4.06 20.36 8.18
N ARG A 6 3.80 21.64 7.93
CA ARG A 6 2.59 22.14 7.27
C ARG A 6 2.79 21.99 5.76
N TRP A 7 1.97 21.17 5.10
CA TRP A 7 1.93 21.12 3.65
C TRP A 7 0.66 21.76 3.10
N ARG A 8 0.84 22.56 2.05
CA ARG A 8 -0.14 23.43 1.42
C ARG A 8 -0.57 22.78 0.10
N TRP A 9 -1.79 22.26 0.06
CA TRP A 9 -2.41 21.63 -1.10
C TRP A 9 -2.46 22.56 -2.32
N ARG A 10 -1.97 22.09 -3.47
CA ARG A 10 -2.39 22.53 -4.82
C ARG A 10 -2.27 21.37 -5.80
N GLY A 11 -3.35 20.61 -5.95
CA GLY A 11 -3.51 19.60 -6.99
C GLY A 11 -4.97 19.60 -7.45
N ARG A 12 -5.19 19.77 -8.75
CA ARG A 12 -6.51 19.93 -9.37
C ARG A 12 -7.27 18.60 -9.29
N LEU A 13 -8.42 18.61 -8.62
CA LEU A 13 -9.37 17.50 -8.53
C LEU A 13 -9.66 16.92 -9.93
N ARG A 14 -9.30 15.64 -10.13
CA ARG A 14 -9.92 14.80 -11.15
C ARG A 14 -10.82 13.83 -10.41
N THR A 15 -12.07 14.21 -10.27
CA THR A 15 -13.13 13.31 -9.81
C THR A 15 -13.28 12.24 -10.89
N ILE A 16 -12.92 10.99 -10.59
CA ILE A 16 -13.28 9.86 -11.43
C ILE A 16 -14.69 9.47 -10.96
N SER A 17 -15.69 9.78 -11.77
CA SER A 17 -17.08 9.43 -11.47
C SER A 17 -17.32 7.96 -11.79
N PHE A 18 -17.57 7.15 -10.77
CA PHE A 18 -17.99 5.76 -10.96
C PHE A 18 -19.52 5.68 -11.09
N SER A 19 -20.01 4.83 -11.99
CA SER A 19 -21.43 4.52 -12.12
C SER A 19 -21.56 3.05 -12.46
N PHE A 20 -21.83 2.18 -11.47
CA PHE A 20 -22.18 0.79 -11.74
C PHE A 20 -23.30 0.26 -10.84
N PHE A 21 -24.38 -0.15 -11.50
CA PHE A 21 -25.46 -0.97 -10.97
C PHE A 21 -25.30 -2.37 -11.58
N GLY A 22 -25.16 -3.40 -10.75
CA GLY A 22 -24.98 -4.78 -11.22
C GLY A 22 -25.07 -5.79 -10.09
N GLN A 23 -26.30 -6.17 -9.74
CA GLN A 23 -26.72 -7.29 -8.87
C GLN A 23 -25.90 -7.52 -7.60
N SER A 24 -26.38 -6.98 -6.50
CA SER A 24 -26.07 -7.49 -5.15
C SER A 24 -27.40 -7.58 -4.43
N ALA A 25 -27.62 -8.66 -3.67
CA ALA A 25 -28.52 -8.55 -2.53
C ALA A 25 -28.11 -7.26 -1.80
N SER A 26 -29.02 -6.28 -1.70
CA SER A 26 -28.70 -4.99 -1.09
C SER A 26 -28.52 -5.25 0.40
N VAL A 27 -27.32 -5.68 0.79
CA VAL A 27 -26.91 -5.79 2.19
C VAL A 27 -26.89 -4.36 2.70
N GLU A 28 -27.94 -4.01 3.43
CA GLU A 28 -27.99 -2.71 4.10
C GLU A 28 -27.03 -2.75 5.29
N PHE A 29 -25.86 -2.16 5.11
CA PHE A 29 -24.93 -1.92 6.21
C PHE A 29 -25.49 -0.85 7.15
N SER A 30 -25.16 -0.94 8.44
CA SER A 30 -25.45 0.11 9.41
C SER A 30 -24.74 1.41 9.02
N GLN A 31 -25.26 2.55 9.48
CA GLN A 31 -24.58 3.83 9.30
C GLN A 31 -23.20 3.83 9.98
N SER A 32 -23.09 3.22 11.17
CA SER A 32 -21.84 3.07 11.91
C SER A 32 -20.79 2.28 11.13
N GLU A 33 -21.18 1.20 10.46
CA GLU A 33 -20.25 0.39 9.68
C GLU A 33 -19.76 1.12 8.42
N ARG A 34 -20.63 1.87 7.73
CA ARG A 34 -20.22 2.72 6.60
C ARG A 34 -19.26 3.84 7.06
N GLU A 35 -19.52 4.46 8.20
CA GLU A 35 -18.64 5.47 8.77
C GLU A 35 -17.28 4.88 9.16
N ARG A 36 -17.26 3.65 9.67
CA ARG A 36 -16.03 2.90 9.95
C ARG A 36 -15.23 2.61 8.69
N ALA A 37 -15.88 2.10 7.64
CA ALA A 37 -15.24 1.87 6.35
C ALA A 37 -14.59 3.15 5.80
N ARG A 38 -15.29 4.29 5.86
CA ARG A 38 -14.73 5.61 5.48
C ARG A 38 -13.55 6.00 6.35
N SER A 39 -13.65 5.83 7.67
CA SER A 39 -12.57 6.14 8.62
C SER A 39 -11.31 5.31 8.35
N ILE A 40 -11.48 4.03 8.01
CA ILE A 40 -10.38 3.15 7.59
C ILE A 40 -9.71 3.68 6.33
N LEU A 41 -10.49 3.96 5.28
CA LEU A 41 -9.94 4.49 4.03
C LEU A 41 -9.20 5.82 4.23
N LEU A 42 -9.81 6.77 4.95
CA LEU A 42 -9.18 8.04 5.29
C LEU A 42 -7.88 7.84 6.08
N ARG A 43 -7.86 6.90 7.03
CA ARG A 43 -6.64 6.63 7.78
C ARG A 43 -5.54 6.05 6.89
N LEU A 44 -5.89 5.22 5.91
CA LEU A 44 -4.95 4.63 4.95
C LEU A 44 -4.33 5.69 4.02
N GLU A 45 -5.03 6.77 3.69
CA GLU A 45 -4.46 7.90 2.92
C GLU A 45 -3.25 8.53 3.63
N ASP A 46 -3.23 8.55 4.97
CA ASP A 46 -2.11 9.09 5.73
C ASP A 46 -0.87 8.18 5.73
N HIS A 47 -0.99 6.93 5.25
CA HIS A 47 0.10 5.96 5.24
C HIS A 47 0.89 6.04 3.94
N ARG A 48 1.91 6.92 3.92
CA ARG A 48 2.85 7.10 2.80
C ARG A 48 3.41 5.79 2.25
N VAL A 49 3.64 4.78 3.07
CA VAL A 49 4.17 3.49 2.63
C VAL A 49 3.28 2.81 1.57
N LEU A 50 2.00 3.18 1.48
CA LEU A 50 1.10 2.67 0.47
C LEU A 50 1.31 3.36 -0.87
N HIS A 51 1.48 4.68 -0.91
CA HIS A 51 1.40 5.46 -2.15
C HIS A 51 2.67 6.22 -2.53
N ALA A 52 3.64 6.34 -1.63
CA ALA A 52 4.83 7.14 -1.88
C ALA A 52 5.69 6.53 -3.01
N PRO A 53 6.23 7.37 -3.89
CA PRO A 53 7.20 6.96 -4.91
C PRO A 53 8.39 6.22 -4.28
N TYR A 54 8.85 5.14 -4.93
CA TYR A 54 9.92 4.28 -4.42
C TYR A 54 11.26 5.01 -4.21
N ASP A 55 11.50 6.09 -4.94
CA ASP A 55 12.67 6.96 -4.82
C ASP A 55 12.65 7.85 -3.56
N LEU A 56 11.50 7.99 -2.93
CA LEU A 56 11.31 8.70 -1.66
C LEU A 56 11.16 7.73 -0.47
N GLU A 57 11.24 6.42 -0.70
CA GLU A 57 11.17 5.40 0.35
C GLU A 57 12.55 5.20 0.98
N GLU A 58 12.65 5.54 2.25
CA GLU A 58 13.82 5.29 3.09
C GLU A 58 13.48 4.16 4.07
N GLU A 59 14.38 3.18 4.24
CA GLU A 59 14.18 1.97 5.05
C GLU A 59 13.56 2.26 6.45
N ASN A 60 14.08 3.27 7.13
CA ASN A 60 13.61 3.68 8.46
C ASN A 60 12.20 4.31 8.44
N GLY A 61 11.85 5.04 7.37
CA GLY A 61 10.54 5.68 7.21
C GLY A 61 9.43 4.65 6.93
N SER A 62 9.74 3.64 6.12
CA SER A 62 8.79 2.58 5.78
C SER A 62 8.48 1.71 7.00
N TRP A 63 9.48 1.35 7.81
CA TRP A 63 9.27 0.52 9.01
C TRP A 63 8.27 1.13 10.00
N GLY A 64 8.47 2.41 10.36
CA GLY A 64 7.57 3.11 11.28
C GLY A 64 6.14 3.24 10.75
N SER A 65 5.98 3.47 9.45
CA SER A 65 4.65 3.51 8.82
C SER A 65 3.96 2.14 8.85
N ILE A 66 4.70 1.05 8.62
CA ILE A 66 4.17 -0.33 8.66
C ILE A 66 3.76 -0.72 10.08
N GLU A 67 4.56 -0.39 11.09
CA GLU A 67 4.19 -0.67 12.48
C GLU A 67 2.94 0.09 12.90
N ALA A 68 2.85 1.38 12.55
CA ALA A 68 1.66 2.19 12.81
C ALA A 68 0.41 1.60 12.11
N LEU A 69 0.56 1.19 10.85
CA LEU A 69 -0.50 0.55 10.08
C LEU A 69 -0.94 -0.78 10.72
N ARG A 70 0.01 -1.61 11.15
CA ARG A 70 -0.26 -2.88 11.83
C ARG A 70 -1.09 -2.68 13.10
N THR A 71 -0.68 -1.74 13.94
CA THR A 71 -1.38 -1.42 15.21
C THR A 71 -2.80 -0.96 14.92
N TYR A 72 -2.96 -0.01 13.99
CA TYR A 72 -4.27 0.49 13.59
C TYR A 72 -5.20 -0.62 13.07
N LEU A 73 -4.71 -1.44 12.13
CA LEU A 73 -5.52 -2.52 11.55
C LEU A 73 -5.90 -3.59 12.59
N ASN A 74 -5.05 -3.87 13.58
CA ASN A 74 -5.38 -4.78 14.68
C ASN A 74 -6.59 -4.26 15.47
N GLU A 75 -6.57 -2.97 15.83
CA GLU A 75 -7.67 -2.32 16.57
C GLU A 75 -8.98 -2.34 15.77
N GLN A 76 -8.92 -2.14 14.45
CA GLN A 76 -10.13 -2.09 13.62
C GLN A 76 -10.83 -3.44 13.46
N VAL A 77 -10.11 -4.57 13.44
CA VAL A 77 -10.74 -5.91 13.25
C VAL A 77 -11.76 -6.23 14.32
N GLU A 78 -11.50 -5.84 15.56
CA GLU A 78 -12.39 -6.10 16.70
C GLU A 78 -13.62 -5.18 16.67
N GLN A 79 -13.54 -4.06 15.97
CA GLN A 79 -14.58 -3.03 15.93
C GLN A 79 -15.48 -3.13 14.69
N CYS A 80 -15.10 -3.91 13.68
CA CYS A 80 -15.96 -4.16 12.51
C CYS A 80 -17.22 -4.92 12.96
N GLU A 81 -18.40 -4.49 12.53
CA GLU A 81 -19.68 -5.15 12.79
C GLU A 81 -19.92 -6.25 11.74
N SER A 82 -19.67 -5.94 10.47
CA SER A 82 -19.86 -6.82 9.32
C SER A 82 -18.67 -7.76 9.11
N GLU A 83 -18.92 -8.96 8.58
CA GLU A 83 -17.81 -9.85 8.18
C GLU A 83 -17.15 -9.33 6.90
N GLU A 84 -17.90 -8.64 6.03
CA GLU A 84 -17.42 -8.05 4.80
C GLU A 84 -16.29 -7.05 5.02
N LEU A 85 -16.45 -6.11 5.96
CA LEU A 85 -15.39 -5.17 6.32
C LEU A 85 -14.27 -5.89 7.08
N ARG A 86 -14.62 -6.76 8.03
CA ARG A 86 -13.66 -7.49 8.86
C ARG A 86 -12.71 -8.35 8.02
N GLU A 87 -13.22 -8.99 6.98
CA GLU A 87 -12.46 -9.77 6.02
C GLU A 87 -11.41 -8.91 5.30
N GLN A 88 -11.80 -7.74 4.80
CA GLN A 88 -10.86 -6.84 4.12
C GLN A 88 -9.79 -6.29 5.08
N VAL A 89 -10.16 -5.95 6.31
CA VAL A 89 -9.19 -5.53 7.34
C VAL A 89 -8.24 -6.69 7.70
N ARG A 90 -8.74 -7.93 7.80
CA ARG A 90 -7.90 -9.13 7.99
C ARG A 90 -6.96 -9.37 6.82
N ALA A 91 -7.41 -9.16 5.58
CA ALA A 91 -6.57 -9.28 4.39
C ALA A 91 -5.41 -8.26 4.42
N MET A 92 -5.68 -7.01 4.77
CA MET A 92 -4.64 -5.99 4.96
C MET A 92 -3.64 -6.38 6.07
N ARG A 93 -4.13 -6.89 7.22
CA ARG A 93 -3.25 -7.40 8.30
C ARG A 93 -2.38 -8.56 7.83
N ALA A 94 -2.94 -9.49 7.05
CA ALA A 94 -2.20 -10.60 6.49
C ALA A 94 -1.10 -10.12 5.55
N ALA A 95 -1.38 -9.10 4.73
CA ALA A 95 -0.38 -8.48 3.86
C ALA A 95 0.77 -7.82 4.67
N VAL A 96 0.44 -7.08 5.73
CA VAL A 96 1.46 -6.51 6.63
C VAL A 96 2.30 -7.58 7.30
N ARG A 97 1.69 -8.68 7.77
CA ARG A 97 2.42 -9.83 8.35
C ARG A 97 3.32 -10.53 7.34
N GLN A 98 2.89 -10.65 6.10
CA GLN A 98 3.71 -11.20 5.02
C GLN A 98 4.93 -10.32 4.80
N TRP A 99 4.75 -9.00 4.69
CA TRP A 99 5.86 -8.06 4.50
C TRP A 99 6.92 -8.19 5.61
N LEU A 100 6.50 -8.27 6.87
CA LEU A 100 7.43 -8.47 8.00
C LEU A 100 8.20 -9.79 7.89
N THR A 101 7.53 -10.86 7.44
CA THR A 101 8.15 -12.16 7.21
C THR A 101 9.16 -12.11 6.07
N ASP A 102 8.82 -11.40 5.00
CA ASP A 102 9.67 -11.26 3.81
C ASP A 102 10.92 -10.43 4.14
N MET A 103 10.76 -9.34 4.90
CA MET A 103 11.87 -8.51 5.38
C MET A 103 12.84 -9.30 6.26
N GLU A 104 12.33 -10.10 7.19
CA GLU A 104 13.17 -10.95 8.03
C GLU A 104 13.90 -12.03 7.20
N SER A 105 13.23 -12.59 6.20
CA SER A 105 13.84 -13.56 5.28
C SER A 105 14.94 -12.93 4.41
N ALA A 106 14.70 -11.72 3.91
CA ALA A 106 15.66 -10.93 3.15
C ALA A 106 16.88 -10.54 3.99
N ARG A 107 16.68 -10.15 5.26
CA ARG A 107 17.75 -9.87 6.22
C ARG A 107 18.64 -11.09 6.41
N ARG A 108 18.05 -12.27 6.67
CA ARG A 108 18.81 -13.53 6.84
C ARG A 108 19.57 -13.94 5.59
N LEU A 109 18.97 -13.76 4.41
CA LEU A 109 19.64 -14.04 3.14
C LEU A 109 20.84 -13.09 2.97
N THR A 110 20.63 -11.81 3.22
CA THR A 110 21.67 -10.79 3.12
C THR A 110 22.81 -11.08 4.10
N GLU A 111 22.54 -11.43 5.35
CA GLU A 111 23.56 -11.82 6.33
C GLU A 111 24.40 -13.02 5.89
N ARG A 112 23.79 -13.99 5.18
CA ARG A 112 24.48 -15.16 4.64
C ARG A 112 25.35 -14.82 3.43
N THR A 113 24.88 -13.93 2.56
CA THR A 113 25.56 -13.58 1.30
C THR A 113 26.58 -12.45 1.49
N PHE A 114 26.31 -11.54 2.41
CA PHE A 114 27.10 -10.37 2.77
C PHE A 114 27.36 -10.38 4.29
N PRO A 115 28.32 -11.19 4.78
CA PRO A 115 28.72 -11.18 6.17
C PRO A 115 29.16 -9.78 6.62
N GLU A 116 29.07 -9.50 7.92
CA GLU A 116 29.37 -8.18 8.48
C GLU A 116 30.81 -7.74 8.18
N ALA A 117 31.77 -8.66 8.31
CA ALA A 117 33.15 -8.41 7.92
C ALA A 117 33.30 -8.49 6.40
N PRO A 118 33.89 -7.46 5.75
CA PRO A 118 34.18 -7.52 4.32
C PRO A 118 35.21 -8.62 4.03
N PRO A 119 35.12 -9.28 2.85
CA PRO A 119 36.20 -10.13 2.36
C PRO A 119 37.52 -9.36 2.26
N SER A 120 38.65 -10.07 2.38
CA SER A 120 39.97 -9.46 2.25
C SER A 120 40.10 -8.65 0.95
N GLY A 121 40.63 -7.43 1.08
CA GLY A 121 40.81 -6.52 -0.05
C GLY A 121 39.56 -5.72 -0.47
N ARG A 122 38.41 -5.90 0.19
CA ARG A 122 37.23 -5.03 0.00
C ARG A 122 37.26 -3.86 0.96
N ASP A 123 36.89 -2.68 0.44
CA ASP A 123 36.68 -1.48 1.24
C ASP A 123 35.48 -1.67 2.21
N PRO A 124 35.66 -1.49 3.54
CA PRO A 124 34.60 -1.73 4.52
C PRO A 124 33.37 -0.82 4.34
N ILE A 125 33.58 0.45 3.97
CA ILE A 125 32.50 1.43 3.82
C ILE A 125 31.62 1.06 2.63
N ARG A 126 32.24 0.78 1.48
CA ARG A 126 31.54 0.31 0.28
C ARG A 126 30.84 -1.02 0.51
N TRP A 127 31.45 -1.94 1.26
CA TRP A 127 30.86 -3.23 1.59
C TRP A 127 29.57 -3.10 2.38
N ALA A 128 29.57 -2.29 3.45
CA ALA A 128 28.37 -2.00 4.23
C ALA A 128 27.27 -1.40 3.36
N ARG A 129 27.60 -0.42 2.50
CA ARG A 129 26.63 0.19 1.59
C ARG A 129 26.05 -0.80 0.57
N ASP A 130 26.88 -1.68 0.00
CA ASP A 130 26.41 -2.70 -0.95
C ASP A 130 25.47 -3.70 -0.25
N ARG A 131 25.77 -4.07 1.01
CA ARG A 131 24.90 -4.90 1.86
C ARG A 131 23.54 -4.24 2.10
N ASP A 132 23.53 -2.98 2.54
CA ASP A 132 22.29 -2.23 2.81
C ASP A 132 21.45 -2.09 1.55
N ARG A 133 22.09 -1.82 0.40
CA ARG A 133 21.40 -1.72 -0.90
C ARG A 133 20.72 -3.03 -1.30
N VAL A 134 21.39 -4.16 -1.09
CA VAL A 134 20.82 -5.48 -1.42
C VAL A 134 19.64 -5.80 -0.50
N GLN A 135 19.79 -5.58 0.80
CA GLN A 135 18.68 -5.74 1.75
C GLN A 135 17.49 -4.87 1.36
N TRP A 136 17.73 -3.60 1.03
CA TRP A 136 16.66 -2.68 0.67
C TRP A 136 15.99 -3.02 -0.66
N ALA A 137 16.71 -3.58 -1.62
CA ALA A 137 16.11 -4.05 -2.87
C ALA A 137 15.03 -5.12 -2.64
N TYR A 138 15.24 -6.04 -1.70
CA TYR A 138 14.20 -6.99 -1.28
C TYR A 138 13.04 -6.29 -0.56
N GLY A 139 13.34 -5.26 0.25
CA GLY A 139 12.30 -4.46 0.91
C GLY A 139 11.37 -3.75 -0.07
N LEU A 140 11.90 -3.19 -1.15
CA LEU A 140 11.10 -2.57 -2.22
C LEU A 140 10.20 -3.59 -2.93
N GLN A 141 10.67 -4.82 -3.17
CA GLN A 141 9.85 -5.90 -3.73
C GLN A 141 8.72 -6.29 -2.79
N ALA A 142 9.03 -6.49 -1.51
CA ALA A 142 8.04 -6.81 -0.49
C ALA A 142 7.00 -5.67 -0.36
N LEU A 143 7.43 -4.41 -0.44
CA LEU A 143 6.53 -3.24 -0.46
C LEU A 143 5.57 -3.28 -1.65
N GLY A 144 6.05 -3.64 -2.85
CA GLY A 144 5.19 -3.81 -4.01
C GLY A 144 4.09 -4.86 -3.78
N VAL A 145 4.44 -6.01 -3.18
CA VAL A 145 3.48 -7.06 -2.83
C VAL A 145 2.48 -6.59 -1.78
N LEU A 146 2.95 -5.89 -0.74
CA LEU A 146 2.09 -5.29 0.27
C LEU A 146 1.08 -4.34 -0.36
N ARG A 147 1.53 -3.39 -1.18
CA ARG A 147 0.70 -2.39 -1.85
C ARG A 147 -0.36 -3.04 -2.73
N GLY A 148 0.03 -4.06 -3.52
CA GLY A 148 -0.94 -4.79 -4.35
C GLY A 148 -2.03 -5.48 -3.51
N ARG A 149 -1.66 -6.16 -2.43
CA ARG A 149 -2.63 -6.86 -1.57
C ARG A 149 -3.54 -5.89 -0.78
N VAL A 150 -2.96 -4.82 -0.24
CA VAL A 150 -3.74 -3.78 0.45
C VAL A 150 -4.64 -3.04 -0.53
N GLY A 151 -4.15 -2.74 -1.74
CA GLY A 151 -4.92 -2.12 -2.80
C GLY A 151 -6.17 -2.90 -3.20
N VAL A 152 -6.08 -4.23 -3.32
CA VAL A 152 -7.25 -5.09 -3.56
C VAL A 152 -8.28 -4.96 -2.44
N ALA A 153 -7.83 -5.01 -1.18
CA ALA A 153 -8.74 -4.87 -0.03
C ALA A 153 -9.40 -3.48 0.02
N ILE A 154 -8.68 -2.41 -0.31
CA ILE A 154 -9.22 -1.05 -0.39
C ILE A 154 -10.31 -0.97 -1.47
N ALA A 155 -10.04 -1.50 -2.67
CA ALA A 155 -11.02 -1.51 -3.76
C ALA A 155 -12.30 -2.27 -3.37
N GLU A 156 -12.15 -3.41 -2.69
CA GLU A 156 -13.29 -4.18 -2.18
C GLU A 156 -14.09 -3.43 -1.12
N ILE A 157 -13.44 -2.67 -0.22
CA ILE A 157 -14.15 -1.80 0.72
C ILE A 157 -14.92 -0.71 -0.03
N GLY A 158 -14.28 -0.02 -0.97
CA GLY A 158 -14.93 1.02 -1.77
C GLY A 158 -16.18 0.51 -2.49
N ARG A 159 -16.05 -0.66 -3.13
CA ARG A 159 -17.14 -1.33 -3.86
C ARG A 159 -18.28 -1.78 -2.95
N LYS A 160 -17.99 -2.48 -1.84
CA LYS A 160 -19.04 -3.03 -0.96
C LYS A 160 -19.80 -1.94 -0.18
N PHE A 161 -19.12 -0.87 0.20
CA PHE A 161 -19.70 0.19 1.04
C PHE A 161 -20.15 1.43 0.25
N ASP A 162 -20.03 1.41 -1.08
CA ASP A 162 -20.33 2.52 -1.98
C ASP A 162 -19.58 3.81 -1.58
N ILE A 163 -18.27 3.67 -1.41
CA ILE A 163 -17.36 4.76 -1.04
C ILE A 163 -16.39 4.98 -2.21
N PRO A 164 -16.34 6.19 -2.80
CA PRO A 164 -15.39 6.50 -3.85
C PRO A 164 -13.96 6.42 -3.32
N ILE A 165 -13.06 5.85 -4.12
CA ILE A 165 -11.62 5.83 -3.84
C ILE A 165 -10.96 6.89 -4.71
N ASP A 166 -10.45 7.93 -4.08
CA ASP A 166 -9.83 9.08 -4.74
C ASP A 166 -8.38 9.28 -4.25
N GLY A 167 -7.69 10.26 -4.86
CA GLY A 167 -6.38 10.71 -4.39
C GLY A 167 -5.29 9.64 -4.45
N ASP A 168 -4.45 9.60 -3.40
CA ASP A 168 -3.27 8.76 -3.37
C ASP A 168 -3.59 7.25 -3.26
N LEU A 169 -4.75 6.90 -2.70
CA LEU A 169 -5.19 5.49 -2.63
C LEU A 169 -5.57 4.93 -3.99
N ALA A 170 -6.04 5.77 -4.92
CA ALA A 170 -6.36 5.33 -6.28
C ALA A 170 -5.11 4.81 -7.03
N HIS A 171 -3.89 5.22 -6.60
CA HIS A 171 -2.64 4.74 -7.19
C HIS A 171 -2.24 3.33 -6.75
N VAL A 172 -2.81 2.83 -5.65
CA VAL A 172 -2.50 1.48 -5.13
C VAL A 172 -3.58 0.47 -5.44
N THR A 173 -4.79 0.94 -5.74
CA THR A 173 -5.90 0.07 -6.14
C THR A 173 -5.70 -0.49 -7.55
N PRO A 174 -6.13 -1.74 -7.80
CA PRO A 174 -6.16 -2.26 -9.16
C PRO A 174 -7.02 -1.36 -10.07
N PRO A 175 -6.68 -1.26 -11.37
CA PRO A 175 -7.53 -0.57 -12.32
C PRO A 175 -8.90 -1.24 -12.41
N ASP A 176 -9.94 -0.45 -12.65
CA ASP A 176 -11.26 -1.00 -12.90
C ASP A 176 -11.23 -1.84 -14.20
N VAL A 177 -11.51 -3.13 -14.06
CA VAL A 177 -11.43 -4.10 -15.16
C VAL A 177 -12.52 -3.79 -16.21
N ASP A 178 -13.64 -3.21 -15.78
CA ASP A 178 -14.75 -2.83 -16.67
C ASP A 178 -14.46 -1.54 -17.48
N ASP A 179 -13.48 -0.72 -17.06
CA ASP A 179 -12.95 0.41 -17.83
C ASP A 179 -11.81 -0.03 -18.77
N ALA A 180 -11.03 -1.03 -18.37
CA ALA A 180 -9.98 -1.61 -19.20
C ALA A 180 -10.54 -2.34 -20.44
N GLU A 181 -11.69 -3.00 -20.31
CA GLU A 181 -12.40 -3.65 -21.42
C GLU A 181 -13.16 -2.65 -22.33
N ARG A 182 -13.46 -1.44 -21.84
CA ARG A 182 -14.17 -0.38 -22.60
C ARG A 182 -13.28 0.44 -23.55
N GLY A 183 -12.10 -0.07 -23.87
CA GLY A 183 -11.16 0.59 -24.75
C GLY A 183 -10.50 1.76 -24.04
N ALA A 184 -9.67 1.46 -23.05
CA ALA A 184 -8.60 2.37 -22.69
C ALA A 184 -7.85 2.71 -24.00
N ARG A 185 -8.04 3.94 -24.49
CA ARG A 185 -7.11 4.51 -25.47
C ARG A 185 -5.76 4.45 -24.80
N LEU A 186 -4.95 3.47 -25.20
CA LEU A 186 -3.53 3.44 -24.91
C LEU A 186 -3.04 4.87 -25.18
N SER A 187 -2.58 5.55 -24.13
CA SER A 187 -2.06 6.91 -24.28
C SER A 187 -0.97 6.83 -25.37
N PRO A 188 -0.95 7.74 -26.37
CA PRO A 188 -0.05 7.64 -27.54
C PRO A 188 1.46 7.65 -27.23
N LEU A 189 1.87 7.64 -25.96
CA LEU A 189 3.23 7.89 -25.51
C LEU A 189 4.20 6.71 -25.73
N TYR A 190 3.79 5.63 -26.42
CA TYR A 190 4.66 4.48 -26.67
C TYR A 190 4.73 3.97 -28.10
N PHE A 191 4.12 4.67 -29.07
CA PHE A 191 4.28 4.36 -30.49
C PHE A 191 4.38 5.65 -31.31
N ASP A 192 5.52 6.32 -31.22
CA ASP A 192 6.03 7.04 -32.38
C ASP A 192 7.21 6.21 -32.91
N GLU A 193 6.89 5.36 -33.89
CA GLU A 193 7.87 4.84 -34.84
C GLU A 193 8.22 5.96 -35.83
N ALA A 194 9.51 6.28 -35.92
CA ALA A 194 10.16 6.79 -37.12
C ALA A 194 11.63 6.35 -37.13
#